data_AF-A0A2K0WVG3-F1
#
_entry.id   AF-A0A2K0WVG3-F1
#
_cell.length_a   1.000
_cell.length_b   1.000
_cell.length_c   1.000
_cell.angle_alpha   90.00
_cell.angle_beta   90.00
_cell.angle_gamma   90.00
#
_symmetry.space_group_name_H-M   'P 1'
#
loop_
_entity.id
_entity.type
_entity.pdbx_description
1 polymer ?
#
loop_
_entity_poly.entity_id
_entity_poly.type
_entity_poly.pdbx_seq_one_letter_code
_entity_poly.pdbx_strand_id
1 'polypeptide(L)'
;MATRVSHDLTTQSSPEKLLRIGTGCCGSVWADADSSKDNGTPSCIKREDGDPHRSITNEHFIHQLVVQSLQLNPRYARNFRIPLCRGFLNKDDEGWSLVLPRLPPGSKPCNALLSEKVQPLSEDVRKLLVSKFARGGSDQDAIINDKKNEHCLIRPYLGRRKKD
;
A
#
# COMPACT_ATOMS: atom_id res chain seq x y z
N MET A 1 11.55 14.67 -23.13
CA MET A 1 11.33 13.82 -21.95
C MET A 1 9.86 13.96 -21.55
N ALA A 2 9.04 12.92 -21.74
CA ALA A 2 7.63 12.98 -21.37
C ALA A 2 7.51 13.04 -19.85
N THR A 3 6.96 14.14 -19.34
CA THR A 3 6.52 14.26 -17.94
C THR A 3 5.52 13.16 -17.65
N ARG A 4 5.93 12.15 -16.89
CA ARG A 4 5.02 11.13 -16.37
C ARG A 4 4.02 11.86 -15.47
N VAL A 5 2.76 11.88 -15.88
CA VAL A 5 1.67 12.40 -15.05
C VAL A 5 1.64 11.55 -13.78
N SER A 6 1.98 12.16 -12.65
CA SER A 6 1.80 11.52 -11.36
C SER A 6 0.30 11.43 -11.12
N HIS A 7 -0.27 10.23 -11.22
CA HIS A 7 -1.57 9.92 -10.62
C HIS A 7 -1.35 9.86 -9.11
N ASP A 8 -1.09 11.02 -8.53
CA ASP A 8 -1.09 11.15 -7.09
C ASP A 8 -2.55 11.21 -6.65
N LEU A 9 -2.91 10.49 -5.59
CA LEU A 9 -4.30 10.43 -5.13
C LEU A 9 -4.83 11.81 -4.69
N THR A 10 -3.93 12.77 -4.51
CA THR A 10 -4.13 14.20 -4.21
C THR A 10 -4.20 15.09 -5.45
N THR A 11 -4.18 14.53 -6.65
CA THR A 11 -4.41 15.27 -7.90
C THR A 11 -5.81 14.94 -8.43
N GLN A 12 -6.41 15.86 -9.21
CA GLN A 12 -7.77 15.71 -9.76
C GLN A 12 -7.87 14.63 -10.87
N SER A 13 -7.17 13.51 -10.74
CA SER A 13 -6.99 12.55 -11.83
C SER A 13 -8.13 11.54 -11.98
N SER A 14 -9.07 11.41 -11.02
CA SER A 14 -10.26 10.58 -11.20
C SER A 14 -11.32 10.81 -10.10
N PRO A 15 -12.62 10.95 -10.43
CA PRO A 15 -13.71 10.97 -9.44
C PRO A 15 -14.05 9.58 -8.88
N GLU A 16 -13.38 8.52 -9.34
CA GLU A 16 -13.70 7.15 -8.98
C GLU A 16 -13.46 6.85 -7.50
N LYS A 17 -14.29 5.94 -6.98
CA LYS A 17 -14.17 5.44 -5.61
C LYS A 17 -12.90 4.60 -5.46
N LEU A 18 -12.18 4.84 -4.37
CA LEU A 18 -11.02 4.03 -4.01
C LEU A 18 -11.47 2.67 -3.49
N LEU A 19 -10.73 1.63 -3.85
CA LEU A 19 -10.89 0.29 -3.30
C LEU A 19 -9.99 0.11 -2.08
N ARG A 20 -10.51 -0.55 -1.05
CA ARG A 20 -9.71 -0.96 0.11
C ARG A 20 -8.87 -2.16 -0.28
N ILE A 21 -7.58 -1.94 -0.48
CA ILE A 21 -6.61 -2.97 -0.89
C ILE A 21 -5.87 -3.59 0.30
N GLY A 22 -6.04 -3.03 1.50
CA GLY A 22 -5.42 -3.56 2.71
C GLY A 22 -6.07 -3.02 3.98
N THR A 23 -5.97 -3.79 5.06
CA THR A 23 -6.37 -3.38 6.40
C THR A 23 -5.52 -4.11 7.44
N GLY A 24 -5.27 -3.49 8.57
CA GLY A 24 -4.55 -4.07 9.70
C GLY A 24 -4.60 -3.15 10.92
N CYS A 25 -3.81 -3.47 11.94
CA CYS A 25 -3.81 -2.69 13.18
C CYS A 25 -3.44 -1.21 12.95
N CYS A 26 -2.54 -0.89 12.03
CA CYS A 26 -2.16 0.51 11.76
C CYS A 26 -3.22 1.30 10.97
N GLY A 27 -4.31 0.67 10.54
CA GLY A 27 -5.36 1.28 9.71
C GLY A 27 -5.49 0.61 8.34
N SER A 28 -6.00 1.37 7.39
CA SER A 28 -6.45 0.89 6.09
C SER A 28 -5.63 1.43 4.92
N VAL A 29 -5.57 0.68 3.81
CA VAL A 29 -4.87 1.06 2.58
C VAL A 29 -5.86 1.08 1.42
N TRP A 30 -5.82 2.15 0.64
CA TRP A 30 -6.75 2.40 -0.46
C TRP A 30 -5.99 2.75 -1.75
N ALA A 31 -6.54 2.36 -2.90
CA ALA A 31 -6.00 2.69 -4.21
C ALA A 31 -7.11 2.67 -5.27
N ASP A 32 -6.82 3.21 -6.46
CA ASP A 32 -7.72 3.13 -7.60
C ASP A 32 -7.91 1.67 -8.07
N ALA A 33 -9.13 1.36 -8.48
CA ALA A 33 -9.52 0.02 -8.93
C ALA A 33 -8.68 -0.45 -10.12
N ASP A 34 -8.51 0.43 -11.10
CA ASP A 34 -7.80 0.15 -12.35
C ASP A 34 -6.32 0.57 -12.34
N SER A 35 -5.77 0.85 -11.16
CA SER A 35 -4.38 1.28 -10.99
C SER A 35 -3.33 0.31 -11.56
N SER A 36 -3.68 -0.93 -11.88
CA SER A 36 -2.79 -1.90 -12.55
C SER A 36 -2.85 -1.86 -14.09
N LYS A 37 -3.79 -1.11 -14.69
CA LYS A 37 -4.01 -1.04 -16.14
C LYS A 37 -3.32 0.16 -16.81
N ASP A 38 -2.93 1.16 -16.04
CA ASP A 38 -2.25 2.34 -16.55
C ASP A 38 -0.74 2.11 -16.70
N ASN A 39 -0.14 2.65 -17.76
CA ASN A 39 1.32 2.68 -17.99
C ASN A 39 2.07 3.57 -16.97
N GLY A 40 1.37 4.11 -15.97
CA GLY A 40 1.92 4.92 -14.90
C GLY A 40 2.44 4.09 -13.73
N THR A 41 3.10 4.77 -12.79
CA THR A 41 3.37 4.17 -11.47
C THR A 41 2.11 4.40 -10.63
N PRO A 42 1.37 3.36 -10.22
CA PRO A 42 0.17 3.56 -9.42
C PRO A 42 0.49 3.98 -7.99
N SER A 43 -0.47 4.61 -7.34
CA SER A 43 -0.32 5.13 -5.99
C SER A 43 -1.39 4.57 -5.05
N CYS A 44 -1.07 4.55 -3.76
CA CYS A 44 -1.97 4.16 -2.70
C CYS A 44 -1.85 5.13 -1.53
N ILE A 45 -2.93 5.21 -0.75
CA ILE A 45 -2.99 5.96 0.49
C ILE A 45 -3.18 4.99 1.66
N LYS A 46 -2.24 5.02 2.61
CA LYS A 46 -2.40 4.33 3.90
C LYS A 46 -2.89 5.34 4.93
N ARG A 47 -3.99 5.04 5.60
CA ARG A 47 -4.66 5.90 6.57
C ARG A 47 -4.35 5.44 7.99
N GLU A 48 -4.12 6.38 8.89
CA GLU A 48 -4.00 6.16 10.34
C GLU A 48 -5.41 6.14 10.97
N ASP A 49 -6.24 5.21 10.52
CA ASP A 49 -7.62 5.01 11.00
C ASP A 49 -7.78 3.68 11.76
N GLY A 50 -6.68 3.20 12.35
CA GLY A 50 -6.62 1.99 13.16
C GLY A 50 -6.29 2.27 14.63
N ASP A 51 -5.40 1.45 15.19
CA ASP A 51 -4.95 1.49 16.58
C ASP A 51 -4.18 2.80 16.88
N PRO A 52 -4.55 3.53 17.97
CA PRO A 52 -3.96 4.83 18.29
C PRO A 52 -2.48 4.77 18.69
N HIS A 53 -1.93 3.60 19.01
CA HIS A 53 -0.51 3.45 19.35
C HIS A 53 0.40 3.25 18.13
N ARG A 54 -0.16 3.26 16.91
CA ARG A 54 0.62 3.17 15.67
C ARG A 54 0.71 4.55 15.02
N SER A 55 1.94 4.96 14.70
CA SER A 55 2.21 6.26 14.11
C SER A 55 2.60 6.14 12.65
N ILE A 56 1.73 6.58 11.75
CA ILE A 56 2.02 6.68 10.33
C ILE A 56 3.04 7.78 10.03
N THR A 57 3.12 8.79 10.89
CA THR A 57 4.18 9.81 10.85
C THR A 57 5.56 9.19 11.00
N ASN A 58 5.71 8.25 11.96
CA ASN A 58 6.97 7.52 12.11
C ASN A 58 7.26 6.62 10.89
N GLU A 59 6.25 5.97 10.32
CA GLU A 59 6.43 5.18 9.09
C GLU A 59 6.92 6.06 7.93
N HIS A 60 6.33 7.25 7.74
CA HIS A 60 6.75 8.22 6.74
C HIS A 60 8.21 8.67 6.95
N PHE A 61 8.58 9.01 8.19
CA PHE A 61 9.96 9.38 8.54
C PHE A 61 10.97 8.29 8.19
N ILE A 62 10.68 7.03 8.58
CA ILE A 62 11.56 5.89 8.27
C ILE A 62 11.63 5.65 6.76
N HIS A 63 10.53 5.78 6.03
CA HIS A 63 10.52 5.64 4.57
C HIS A 63 11.43 6.69 3.91
N GLN A 64 11.33 7.96 4.31
CA GLN A 64 12.21 9.02 3.83
C GLN A 64 13.68 8.74 4.14
N LEU A 65 14.00 8.30 5.37
CA LEU A 65 15.35 7.96 5.77
C LEU A 65 15.94 6.83 4.92
N VAL A 66 15.15 5.80 4.61
CA VAL A 66 15.55 4.67 3.77
C VAL A 66 15.80 5.12 2.33
N VAL A 67 14.92 5.95 1.76
CA VAL A 67 15.10 6.53 0.41
C VAL A 67 16.37 7.36 0.35
N GLN A 68 16.59 8.25 1.32
CA GLN A 68 17.79 9.08 1.41
C GLN A 68 19.06 8.23 1.54
N SER A 69 19.02 7.18 2.37
CA SER A 69 20.16 6.27 2.56
C SER A 69 20.55 5.56 1.27
N LEU A 70 19.58 5.14 0.45
CA LEU A 70 19.84 4.53 -0.86
C LEU A 70 20.40 5.54 -1.87
N GLN A 71 19.95 6.79 -1.84
CA GLN A 71 20.50 7.86 -2.68
C GLN A 71 21.96 8.14 -2.35
N LEU A 72 22.30 8.18 -1.06
CA LEU A 72 23.68 8.36 -0.58
C LEU A 72 24.56 7.14 -0.85
N ASN A 73 23.96 5.94 -0.98
CA ASN A 73 24.68 4.69 -1.18
C ASN A 73 24.14 3.89 -2.40
N PRO A 74 24.31 4.42 -3.63
CA PRO A 74 23.66 3.88 -4.83
C PRO A 74 24.08 2.44 -5.16
N ARG A 75 25.23 1.96 -4.65
CA ARG A 75 25.66 0.57 -4.78
C ARG A 75 24.66 -0.44 -4.20
N TYR A 76 23.93 -0.07 -3.14
CA TYR A 76 22.90 -0.93 -2.55
C TYR A 76 21.53 -0.78 -3.23
N ALA A 77 21.28 0.35 -3.90
CA ALA A 77 20.00 0.62 -4.56
C ALA A 77 19.67 -0.38 -5.70
N ARG A 78 20.68 -1.07 -6.25
CA ARG A 78 20.47 -2.13 -7.25
C ARG A 78 19.76 -3.37 -6.70
N ASN A 79 19.88 -3.62 -5.39
CA ASN A 79 19.38 -4.83 -4.75
C ASN A 79 17.97 -4.65 -4.15
N PHE A 80 17.51 -3.41 -3.99
CA PHE A 80 16.24 -3.11 -3.34
C PHE A 80 15.36 -2.26 -4.24
N ARG A 81 14.15 -2.75 -4.51
CA ARG A 81 13.08 -1.98 -5.14
C ARG A 81 12.17 -1.45 -4.05
N ILE A 82 12.41 -0.21 -3.63
CA ILE A 82 11.62 0.46 -2.59
C ILE A 82 10.56 1.31 -3.26
N PRO A 83 9.28 1.20 -2.88
CA PRO A 83 8.23 2.06 -3.42
C PRO A 83 8.55 3.54 -3.22
N LEU A 84 8.20 4.37 -4.20
CA LEU A 84 8.32 5.82 -4.06
C LEU A 84 7.49 6.34 -2.88
N CYS A 85 8.13 7.12 -2.00
CA CYS A 85 7.46 7.92 -0.98
C CYS A 85 6.96 9.20 -1.65
N ARG A 86 5.64 9.33 -1.86
CA ARG A 86 5.06 10.47 -2.60
C ARG A 86 4.74 11.65 -1.70
N GLY A 87 4.35 11.37 -0.47
CA GLY A 87 4.09 12.43 0.49
C GLY A 87 3.28 11.97 1.68
N PHE A 88 2.80 12.96 2.43
CA PHE A 88 2.06 12.78 3.65
C PHE A 88 0.89 13.75 3.66
N LEU A 89 -0.27 13.29 4.12
CA LEU A 89 -1.43 14.11 4.41
C LEU A 89 -1.66 14.12 5.91
N ASN A 90 -1.58 15.29 6.53
CA ASN A 90 -2.07 15.52 7.88
C ASN A 90 -3.61 15.60 7.87
N LYS A 91 -4.22 15.39 9.03
CA LYS A 91 -5.68 15.50 9.21
C LYS A 91 -6.27 16.86 8.82
N ASP A 92 -5.48 17.92 8.84
CA ASP A 92 -5.92 19.29 8.57
C ASP A 92 -5.59 19.75 7.14
N ASP A 93 -4.95 18.90 6.32
CA ASP A 93 -4.54 19.26 4.96
C ASP A 93 -5.73 19.37 4.00
N GLU A 94 -5.74 20.42 3.19
CA GLU A 94 -6.79 20.67 2.17
C GLU A 94 -6.92 19.55 1.14
N GLY A 95 -5.84 18.76 0.93
CA GLY A 95 -5.84 17.60 0.04
C GLY A 95 -6.89 16.54 0.40
N TRP A 96 -7.38 16.50 1.64
CA TRP A 96 -8.50 15.64 2.02
C TRP A 96 -9.79 15.95 1.26
N SER A 97 -10.00 17.18 0.80
CA SER A 97 -11.14 17.54 -0.04
C SER A 97 -11.21 16.75 -1.35
N LEU A 98 -10.06 16.28 -1.85
CA LEU A 98 -9.96 15.47 -3.07
C LEU A 98 -10.08 13.97 -2.78
N VAL A 99 -9.64 13.52 -1.61
CA VAL A 99 -9.60 12.10 -1.24
C VAL A 99 -10.90 11.63 -0.59
N LEU A 100 -11.49 12.43 0.31
CA LEU A 100 -12.69 12.05 1.06
C LEU A 100 -13.88 11.67 0.16
N PRO A 101 -14.20 12.41 -0.93
CA PRO A 101 -15.29 12.04 -1.81
C PRO A 101 -15.10 10.68 -2.47
N ARG A 102 -13.87 10.17 -2.54
CA ARG A 102 -13.53 8.88 -3.16
C ARG A 102 -13.52 7.73 -2.15
N LEU A 103 -13.56 8.02 -0.85
CA LEU A 103 -13.63 7.03 0.23
C LEU A 103 -15.10 6.66 0.55
N PRO A 104 -15.34 5.62 1.39
CA PRO A 104 -16.67 5.31 1.87
C PRO A 104 -17.29 6.47 2.67
N PRO A 105 -18.63 6.66 2.61
CA PRO A 105 -19.33 7.66 3.40
C PRO A 105 -18.98 7.58 4.90
N GLY A 106 -18.84 8.73 5.54
CA GLY A 106 -18.48 8.83 6.96
C GLY A 106 -16.97 8.75 7.26
N SER A 107 -16.13 8.55 6.24
CA SER A 107 -14.68 8.70 6.38
C SER A 107 -14.32 10.11 6.83
N LYS A 108 -13.39 10.23 7.78
CA LYS A 108 -12.86 11.50 8.28
C LYS A 108 -11.40 11.68 7.85
N PRO A 109 -10.93 12.94 7.73
CA PRO A 109 -9.51 13.23 7.64
C PRO A 109 -8.73 12.58 8.79
N CYS A 110 -7.54 12.11 8.49
CA CYS A 110 -6.58 11.59 9.47
C CYS A 110 -5.16 11.83 8.95
N ASN A 111 -4.15 11.33 9.65
CA ASN A 111 -2.83 11.27 9.06
C ASN A 111 -2.79 10.14 8.02
N ALA A 112 -2.11 10.35 6.90
CA ALA A 112 -2.00 9.36 5.84
C ALA A 112 -0.68 9.46 5.07
N LEU A 113 -0.16 8.29 4.69
CA LEU A 113 1.03 8.15 3.83
C LEU A 113 0.60 7.89 2.39
N LEU A 114 1.12 8.70 1.46
CA LEU A 114 0.98 8.52 0.02
C LEU A 114 2.24 7.83 -0.50
N SER A 115 2.08 6.70 -1.18
CA SER A 115 3.20 5.93 -1.71
C SER A 115 2.87 5.27 -3.03
N GLU A 116 3.89 4.84 -3.76
CA GLU A 116 3.71 3.91 -4.86
C GLU A 116 3.04 2.60 -4.40
N LYS A 117 2.01 2.19 -5.12
CA LYS A 117 1.31 0.93 -4.89
C LYS A 117 2.18 -0.23 -5.39
N VAL A 118 2.61 -1.08 -4.46
CA VAL A 118 3.21 -2.38 -4.79
C VAL A 118 2.19 -3.21 -5.57
N GLN A 119 2.60 -3.69 -6.75
CA GLN A 119 1.73 -4.50 -7.59
C GLN A 119 1.45 -5.88 -6.97
N PRO A 120 0.22 -6.40 -7.14
CA PRO A 120 -0.08 -7.76 -6.72
C PRO A 120 0.82 -8.75 -7.45
N LEU A 121 1.19 -9.83 -6.75
CA LEU A 121 1.80 -11.00 -7.40
C LEU A 121 0.76 -11.68 -8.28
N SER A 122 1.18 -12.29 -9.41
CA SER A 122 0.26 -13.04 -10.27
C SER A 122 -0.40 -14.18 -9.51
N GLU A 123 -1.60 -14.58 -9.94
CA GLU A 123 -2.33 -15.68 -9.30
C GLU A 123 -1.50 -16.96 -9.24
N ASP A 124 -0.72 -17.28 -10.28
CA ASP A 124 0.15 -18.46 -10.29
C ASP A 124 1.25 -18.37 -9.23
N VAL A 125 1.88 -17.21 -9.07
CA VAL A 125 2.88 -16.99 -8.01
C VAL A 125 2.22 -17.09 -6.64
N ARG A 126 1.00 -16.54 -6.49
CA ARG A 126 0.22 -16.64 -5.25
C ARG A 126 -0.09 -18.10 -4.90
N LYS A 127 -0.57 -18.90 -5.86
CA LYS A 127 -0.82 -20.34 -5.72
C LYS A 127 0.44 -21.11 -5.33
N LEU A 128 1.57 -20.82 -5.98
CA LEU A 128 2.86 -21.44 -5.69
C LEU A 128 3.35 -21.11 -4.27
N LEU A 129 3.18 -19.87 -3.81
CA LEU A 129 3.54 -19.49 -2.45
C LEU A 129 2.66 -20.21 -1.41
N VAL A 130 1.36 -20.32 -1.67
CA VAL A 130 0.42 -21.04 -0.79
C VAL A 130 0.77 -22.52 -0.72
N SER A 131 0.95 -23.20 -1.85
CA SER A 131 1.27 -24.63 -1.87
C SER A 131 2.58 -24.95 -1.16
N LYS A 132 3.58 -24.06 -1.25
CA LYS A 132 4.91 -24.27 -0.66
C LYS A 132 4.97 -23.96 0.84
N PHE A 133 4.20 -22.98 1.32
CA PHE A 133 4.38 -22.42 2.66
C PHE A 133 3.16 -22.51 3.57
N ALA A 134 1.96 -22.81 3.06
CA ALA A 134 0.81 -23.09 3.92
C ALA A 134 1.01 -24.45 4.60
N ARG A 135 1.18 -24.44 5.93
CA ARG A 135 1.42 -25.65 6.74
C ARG A 135 0.13 -26.16 7.40
N GLY A 136 0.13 -27.42 7.79
CA GLY A 136 -0.77 -27.98 8.81
C GLY A 136 -2.27 -27.94 8.50
N GLY A 137 -2.69 -28.43 7.33
CA GLY A 137 -4.12 -28.58 6.99
C GLY A 137 -4.87 -27.27 6.76
N SER A 138 -4.15 -26.17 6.55
CA SER A 138 -4.74 -24.89 6.16
C SER A 138 -5.49 -25.05 4.84
N ASP A 139 -6.72 -24.51 4.78
CA ASP A 139 -7.51 -24.46 3.55
C ASP A 139 -6.84 -23.54 2.53
N GLN A 140 -6.10 -24.15 1.60
CA GLN A 140 -5.31 -23.43 0.60
C GLN A 140 -6.20 -22.65 -0.36
N ASP A 141 -7.35 -23.22 -0.72
CA ASP A 141 -8.31 -22.58 -1.64
C ASP A 141 -8.95 -21.37 -0.98
N ALA A 142 -9.31 -21.45 0.31
CA ALA A 142 -9.78 -20.29 1.06
C ALA A 142 -8.71 -19.17 1.11
N ILE A 143 -7.43 -19.52 1.28
CA ILE A 143 -6.33 -18.54 1.31
C ILE A 143 -6.14 -17.87 -0.06
N ILE A 144 -6.14 -18.65 -1.14
CA ILE A 144 -5.94 -18.16 -2.51
C ILE A 144 -7.09 -17.24 -2.94
N ASN A 145 -8.33 -17.60 -2.58
CA ASN A 145 -9.54 -16.92 -3.00
C ASN A 145 -9.96 -15.76 -2.07
N ASP A 146 -9.31 -15.57 -0.91
CA ASP A 146 -9.55 -14.39 -0.07
C ASP A 146 -9.02 -13.13 -0.77
N LYS A 147 -9.93 -12.23 -1.15
CA LYS A 147 -9.60 -10.93 -1.77
C LYS A 147 -8.58 -10.11 -0.98
N LYS A 148 -8.51 -10.27 0.36
CA LYS A 148 -7.51 -9.59 1.20
C LYS A 148 -6.08 -9.98 0.85
N ASN A 149 -5.90 -11.15 0.25
CA ASN A 149 -4.60 -11.70 -0.11
C ASN A 149 -4.16 -11.32 -1.53
N GLU A 150 -5.06 -10.84 -2.38
CA GLU A 150 -4.75 -10.50 -3.78
C GLU A 150 -3.64 -9.45 -3.89
N HIS A 151 -3.61 -8.46 -2.99
CA HIS A 151 -2.67 -7.34 -3.08
C HIS A 151 -1.31 -7.57 -2.41
N CYS A 152 -1.18 -8.43 -1.40
CA CYS A 152 0.12 -8.67 -0.75
C CYS A 152 0.19 -10.02 0.02
N LEU A 153 0.27 -11.13 -0.71
CA LEU A 153 0.47 -12.47 -0.11
C LEU A 153 1.82 -12.69 0.57
N ILE A 154 2.81 -11.82 0.37
CA ILE A 154 4.11 -11.93 1.07
C ILE A 154 3.95 -11.66 2.58
N ARG A 155 3.00 -10.81 2.99
CA ARG A 155 2.79 -10.45 4.40
C ARG A 155 2.42 -11.66 5.27
N PRO A 156 1.58 -12.62 4.83
CA PRO A 156 1.39 -13.91 5.48
C PRO A 156 2.69 -14.69 5.79
N TYR A 157 3.69 -14.65 4.91
CA TYR A 157 4.89 -15.47 5.04
C TYR A 157 6.03 -14.77 5.80
N LEU A 158 6.16 -13.45 5.64
CA LEU A 158 7.27 -12.68 6.23
C LEU A 158 6.83 -11.78 7.38
N GLY A 159 5.53 -11.54 7.57
CA GLY A 159 5.00 -10.43 8.37
C GLY A 159 4.57 -10.75 9.79
N ARG A 160 4.47 -12.02 10.20
CA ARG A 160 4.33 -12.42 11.61
C ARG A 160 4.63 -13.90 11.74
N ARG A 161 5.73 -14.29 12.38
CA ARG A 161 5.89 -15.68 12.84
C ARG A 161 4.85 -15.89 13.93
N LYS A 162 3.94 -16.86 13.76
CA LYS A 162 3.22 -17.40 14.92
C LYS A 162 4.29 -17.93 15.86
N LYS A 163 4.22 -17.58 17.15
CA LYS A 163 4.95 -18.35 18.15
C LYS A 163 4.34 -19.74 18.13
N ASP A 164 5.19 -20.76 17.98
CA ASP A 164 4.82 -22.13 18.31
C ASP A 164 4.43 -22.22 19.79
#